data_AF-A0AAU1ACP8-F1
#
_entry.id   AF-A0AAU1ACP8-F1
#
_cell.length_a   1.000
_cell.length_b   1.000
_cell.length_c   1.000
_cell.angle_alpha   90.00
_cell.angle_beta   90.00
_cell.angle_gamma   90.00
#
_symmetry.space_group_name_H-M   'P 1'
#
loop_
_entity.id
_entity.type
_entity.pdbx_description
1 polymer ?
#
loop_
_entity_poly.entity_id
_entity_poly.type
_entity_poly.pdbx_seq_one_letter_code
_entity_poly.pdbx_strand_id
1 'polypeptide(L)'
;MSDPAKVRRHAERVRELVASVVRSQIKDPRLGMITITDARITADLREATVFYTVLGDAVAQADTAAALESAKGLLRSTVGKALGLRHSPTLTFVLDDVQDQVKHIDDLLAAARNADAEVQRLAARAEYAGEAQPYRVDDDETDDATDEADVAADVTENPRGGAAR
;
A
#
# COMPACT_ATOMS: atom_id res chain seq x y z
N MET A 1 -23.86 15.48 15.19
CA MET A 1 -22.80 14.63 14.59
C MET A 1 -21.47 15.12 15.17
N SER A 2 -20.58 14.24 15.66
CA SER A 2 -19.30 14.70 16.22
C SER A 2 -18.40 15.23 15.12
N ASP A 3 -17.71 16.34 15.37
CA ASP A 3 -16.70 16.85 14.46
C ASP A 3 -15.47 15.92 14.46
N PRO A 4 -15.13 15.27 13.33
CA PRO A 4 -13.97 14.38 13.26
C PRO A 4 -12.64 15.10 13.54
N ALA A 5 -12.54 16.41 13.27
CA ALA A 5 -11.34 17.20 13.59
C ALA A 5 -11.17 17.36 15.12
N LYS A 6 -12.28 17.54 15.84
CA LYS A 6 -12.27 17.60 17.31
C LYS A 6 -11.82 16.28 17.94
N VAL A 7 -12.34 15.16 17.45
CA VAL A 7 -11.96 13.82 17.95
C VAL A 7 -10.47 13.60 17.77
N ARG A 8 -9.93 13.88 16.57
CA ARG A 8 -8.49 13.78 16.29
C ARG A 8 -7.64 14.66 17.21
N ARG A 9 -8.05 15.91 17.44
CA ARG A 9 -7.32 16.81 18.34
C ARG A 9 -7.28 16.30 19.78
N HIS A 10 -8.38 15.71 20.25
CA HIS A 10 -8.44 15.13 21.59
C HIS A 10 -7.64 13.84 21.68
N ALA A 11 -7.67 13.00 20.64
CA ALA A 11 -6.85 11.79 20.54
C ALA A 11 -5.36 12.11 20.65
N GLU A 12 -4.88 13.09 19.88
CA GLU A 12 -3.48 13.51 19.93
C GLU A 12 -3.09 14.06 21.32
N ARG A 13 -3.98 14.84 21.93
CA ARG A 13 -3.73 15.37 23.28
C ARG A 13 -3.72 14.27 24.35
N VAL A 14 -4.55 13.24 24.21
CA VAL A 14 -4.51 12.05 25.08
C VAL A 14 -3.16 11.34 24.93
N ARG A 15 -2.72 11.10 23.69
CA ARG A 15 -1.42 10.46 23.40
C ARG A 15 -0.27 11.19 24.09
N GLU A 16 -0.18 12.51 23.91
CA GLU A 16 0.87 13.35 24.52
C GLU A 16 0.80 13.35 26.05
N LEU A 17 -0.41 13.49 26.62
CA LEU A 17 -0.61 13.52 28.07
C LEU A 17 -0.25 12.18 28.71
N VAL A 18 -0.73 11.07 28.15
CA VAL A 18 -0.42 9.73 28.65
C VAL A 18 1.08 9.49 28.55
N ALA A 19 1.71 9.78 27.42
CA ALA A 19 3.15 9.63 27.26
C ALA A 19 3.95 10.47 28.28
N SER A 20 3.50 11.70 28.55
CA SER A 20 4.13 12.59 29.55
C SER A 20 3.97 12.05 30.96
N VAL A 21 2.77 11.61 31.35
CA VAL A 21 2.50 11.09 32.70
C VAL A 21 3.21 9.77 32.94
N VAL A 22 3.22 8.87 31.94
CA VAL A 22 3.95 7.60 32.03
C VAL A 22 5.44 7.86 32.26
N ARG A 23 6.06 8.77 31.51
CA ARG A 23 7.49 9.12 31.68
C ARG A 23 7.81 9.82 33.00
N SER A 24 6.91 10.66 33.51
CA SER A 24 7.21 11.54 34.65
C SER A 24 6.76 10.99 36.00
N GLN A 25 5.64 10.27 36.05
CA GLN A 25 4.97 9.90 37.29
C GLN A 25 4.98 8.39 37.56
N ILE A 26 5.13 7.54 36.54
CA ILE A 26 5.16 6.09 36.75
C ILE A 26 6.60 5.63 36.89
N LYS A 27 7.04 5.47 38.14
CA LYS A 27 8.36 4.93 38.52
C LYS A 27 8.22 3.49 39.02
N ASP A 28 7.55 2.65 38.25
CA ASP A 28 7.41 1.24 38.59
C ASP A 28 8.64 0.48 38.05
N PRO A 29 9.39 -0.27 38.89
CA PRO A 29 10.54 -1.06 38.43
C PRO A 29 10.16 -2.16 37.43
N ARG A 30 8.88 -2.54 37.34
CA ARG A 30 8.34 -3.49 36.35
C ARG A 30 8.10 -2.86 34.98
N LEU A 31 8.10 -1.53 34.90
CA LEU A 31 7.86 -0.81 33.66
C LEU A 31 9.15 -0.75 32.86
N GLY A 32 9.18 -1.50 31.76
CA GLY A 32 10.28 -1.45 30.80
C GLY A 32 10.33 -0.12 30.04
N MET A 33 11.20 -0.05 29.03
CA MET A 33 11.22 1.07 28.08
C MET A 33 9.94 1.05 27.23
N ILE A 34 8.92 1.76 27.69
CA ILE A 34 7.62 1.91 27.03
C ILE A 34 7.60 3.12 26.10
N THR A 35 6.99 2.95 24.93
CA THR A 35 6.69 4.05 24.01
C THR A 35 5.21 4.06 23.67
N ILE A 36 4.56 5.21 23.77
CA ILE A 36 3.16 5.40 23.34
C ILE A 36 3.18 5.78 21.85
N THR A 37 2.65 4.91 20.99
CA THR A 37 2.66 5.13 19.54
C THR A 37 1.49 5.99 19.09
N ASP A 38 0.28 5.63 19.51
CA ASP A 38 -0.97 6.25 19.03
C ASP A 38 -2.06 6.25 20.12
N ALA A 39 -3.09 7.07 19.95
CA ALA A 39 -4.31 7.01 20.74
C ALA A 39 -5.52 7.21 19.84
N ARG A 40 -6.57 6.43 20.06
CA ARG A 40 -7.85 6.53 19.36
C ARG A 40 -8.96 6.78 20.35
N ILE A 41 -9.90 7.65 20.00
CA ILE A 41 -11.03 8.01 20.85
C ILE A 41 -12.32 7.79 20.06
N THR A 42 -13.36 7.31 20.74
CA THR A 42 -14.70 7.19 20.18
C THR A 42 -15.30 8.55 19.84
N ALA A 43 -16.27 8.57 18.91
CA ALA A 43 -16.94 9.81 18.48
C ALA A 43 -17.64 10.57 19.63
N ASP A 44 -18.05 9.85 20.67
CA ASP A 44 -18.68 10.40 21.87
C ASP A 44 -17.69 10.79 22.98
N LEU A 45 -16.38 10.63 22.75
CA LEU A 45 -15.29 10.95 23.67
C LEU A 45 -15.33 10.20 25.02
N ARG A 46 -16.04 9.08 25.08
CA ARG A 46 -16.20 8.29 26.31
C ARG A 46 -15.16 7.20 26.48
N GLU A 47 -14.59 6.71 25.39
CA GLU A 47 -13.61 5.65 25.41
C GLU A 47 -12.39 6.07 24.60
N ALA A 48 -11.21 5.80 25.16
CA ALA A 48 -9.94 6.09 24.53
C ALA A 48 -9.03 4.86 24.60
N THR A 49 -8.62 4.35 23.45
CA THR A 49 -7.66 3.26 23.32
C THR A 49 -6.29 3.85 23.06
N VAL A 50 -5.32 3.51 23.90
CA VAL A 50 -3.93 3.95 23.80
C VAL A 50 -3.08 2.76 23.36
N PHE A 51 -2.33 2.97 22.28
CA PHE A 51 -1.42 1.99 21.69
C PHE A 51 -0.01 2.23 22.21
N TYR A 52 0.64 1.18 22.66
CA TYR A 52 1.99 1.26 23.21
C TYR A 52 2.86 0.10 22.76
N THR A 53 4.15 0.36 22.62
CA THR A 53 5.18 -0.66 22.41
C THR A 53 6.04 -0.78 23.66
N VAL A 54 6.55 -1.99 23.89
CA VAL A 54 7.48 -2.28 24.99
C VAL A 54 8.74 -2.86 24.39
N LEU A 55 9.88 -2.26 24.73
CA LEU A 55 11.17 -2.84 24.40
C LEU A 55 11.51 -3.92 25.44
N GLY A 56 11.36 -5.19 25.07
CA GLY A 56 11.61 -6.33 25.96
C GLY A 56 11.03 -7.64 25.44
N ASP A 57 11.05 -8.66 26.30
CA ASP A 57 10.45 -9.97 26.04
C ASP A 57 8.97 -10.03 26.45
N ALA A 58 8.33 -11.18 26.26
CA ALA A 58 6.92 -11.38 26.62
C ALA A 58 6.64 -11.17 28.12
N VAL A 59 7.64 -11.41 28.98
CA VAL A 59 7.52 -11.17 30.43
C VAL A 59 7.45 -9.66 30.69
N ALA A 60 8.36 -8.89 30.10
CA ALA A 60 8.36 -7.43 30.20
C ALA A 60 7.06 -6.81 29.65
N GLN A 61 6.48 -7.39 28.59
CA GLN A 61 5.17 -6.97 28.06
C GLN A 61 4.06 -7.19 29.08
N ALA A 62 3.99 -8.38 29.70
CA ALA A 62 2.98 -8.70 30.71
C ALA A 62 3.11 -7.82 31.97
N ASP A 63 4.34 -7.62 32.44
CA ASP A 63 4.65 -6.78 33.58
C ASP A 63 4.28 -5.31 33.32
N THR A 64 4.59 -4.80 32.12
CA THR A 64 4.20 -3.45 31.71
C THR A 64 2.68 -3.30 31.59
N ALA A 65 1.98 -4.30 31.05
CA ALA A 65 0.53 -4.29 30.98
C ALA A 65 -0.10 -4.22 32.38
N ALA A 66 0.40 -5.00 33.35
CA ALA A 66 -0.06 -4.97 34.73
C ALA A 66 0.21 -3.62 35.41
N ALA A 67 1.37 -3.01 35.15
CA ALA A 67 1.73 -1.70 35.67
C ALA A 67 0.81 -0.59 35.10
N LEU A 68 0.53 -0.60 33.80
CA LEU A 68 -0.40 0.34 33.15
C LEU A 68 -1.83 0.19 33.68
N GLU A 69 -2.30 -1.04 33.89
CA GLU A 69 -3.65 -1.28 34.42
C GLU A 69 -3.75 -0.79 35.87
N SER A 70 -2.70 -0.96 36.67
CA SER A 70 -2.62 -0.41 38.03
C SER A 70 -2.61 1.12 38.04
N ALA A 71 -1.92 1.74 37.07
CA ALA A 71 -1.84 3.19 36.92
C ALA A 71 -3.06 3.82 36.21
N LYS A 72 -4.00 3.02 35.71
CA LYS A 72 -5.17 3.46 34.92
C LYS A 72 -6.02 4.50 35.63
N GLY A 73 -6.23 4.36 36.94
CA GLY A 73 -6.99 5.33 37.73
C GLY A 73 -6.32 6.71 37.76
N LEU A 74 -5.00 6.73 37.99
CA LEU A 74 -4.20 7.95 37.97
C LEU A 74 -4.24 8.59 36.58
N LEU A 75 -3.94 7.81 35.54
CA LEU A 75 -3.92 8.27 34.15
C LEU A 75 -5.27 8.85 33.72
N ARG A 76 -6.37 8.15 34.03
CA ARG A 76 -7.73 8.63 33.74
C ARG A 76 -8.04 9.95 34.44
N SER A 77 -7.63 10.11 35.70
CA SER A 77 -7.89 11.35 36.44
C SER A 77 -7.10 12.53 35.88
N THR A 78 -5.84 12.31 35.49
CA THR A 78 -4.96 13.34 34.92
C THR A 78 -5.42 13.74 33.53
N VAL A 79 -5.74 12.76 32.68
CA VAL A 79 -6.28 12.99 31.33
C VAL A 79 -7.61 13.73 31.39
N GLY A 80 -8.52 13.33 32.29
CA GLY A 80 -9.81 14.02 32.47
C GLY A 80 -9.66 15.49 32.86
N LYS A 81 -8.76 15.79 33.81
CA LYS A 81 -8.45 17.16 34.24
C LYS A 81 -7.83 17.99 33.11
N ALA A 82 -6.91 17.40 32.35
CA ALA A 82 -6.17 18.11 31.31
C ALA A 82 -6.97 18.33 30.01
N LEU A 83 -7.93 17.45 29.69
CA LEU A 83 -8.80 17.61 28.53
C LEU A 83 -9.98 18.56 28.79
N GLY A 84 -10.35 18.82 30.05
CA GLY A 84 -11.48 19.67 30.41
C GLY A 84 -12.84 19.12 29.95
N LEU A 85 -12.95 17.81 29.77
CA LEU A 85 -14.19 17.15 29.33
C LEU A 85 -15.16 16.96 30.51
N ARG A 86 -16.46 17.01 30.22
CA ARG A 86 -17.52 16.71 31.21
C ARG A 86 -17.40 15.28 31.76
N HIS A 87 -16.97 14.35 30.90
CA HIS A 87 -16.74 12.95 31.26
C HIS A 87 -15.30 12.59 30.93
N SER A 88 -14.59 12.02 31.91
CA SER A 88 -13.25 11.50 31.65
C SER A 88 -13.36 10.17 30.89
N PRO A 89 -12.70 10.05 29.72
CA PRO A 89 -12.75 8.84 28.93
C PRO A 89 -12.17 7.66 29.71
N THR A 90 -12.75 6.49 29.52
CA THR A 90 -12.15 5.24 29.98
C THR A 90 -10.94 4.94 29.10
N LEU A 91 -9.78 4.70 29.73
CA LEU A 91 -8.55 4.37 29.02
C LEU A 91 -8.41 2.86 28.88
N THR A 92 -8.16 2.39 27.67
CA THR A 92 -7.81 0.99 27.38
C THR A 92 -6.42 0.96 26.77
N PHE A 93 -5.56 0.05 27.23
CA PHE A 93 -4.20 -0.08 26.73
C PHE A 93 -4.08 -1.30 25.83
N VAL A 94 -3.51 -1.12 24.64
CA VAL A 94 -3.32 -2.19 23.66
C VAL A 94 -1.86 -2.20 23.22
N LEU A 95 -1.24 -3.38 23.26
CA LEU A 95 0.11 -3.56 22.74
C LEU A 95 0.08 -3.35 21.22
N ASP A 96 0.98 -2.50 20.75
CA ASP A 96 1.12 -2.16 19.35
C ASP A 96 2.09 -3.13 18.68
N ASP A 97 1.55 -3.92 17.75
CA ASP A 97 2.28 -4.92 16.98
C ASP A 97 2.67 -4.41 15.57
N VAL A 98 2.71 -3.09 15.38
CA VAL A 98 3.02 -2.48 14.06
C VAL A 98 4.35 -2.99 13.49
N GLN A 99 5.34 -3.36 14.31
CA GLN A 99 6.62 -3.87 13.82
C GLN A 99 6.48 -5.21 13.08
N ASP A 100 5.69 -6.15 13.59
CA ASP A 100 5.49 -7.43 12.92
C ASP A 100 4.57 -7.28 11.71
N GLN A 101 3.60 -6.34 11.77
CA GLN A 101 2.77 -6.00 10.62
C GLN A 101 3.56 -5.38 9.46
N VAL A 102 4.52 -4.49 9.74
CA VAL A 102 5.38 -3.89 8.71
C VAL A 102 6.19 -4.96 7.99
N LYS A 103 6.84 -5.87 8.72
CA LYS A 103 7.58 -6.99 8.12
C LYS A 103 6.68 -7.84 7.22
N HIS A 104 5.48 -8.15 7.68
CA HIS A 104 4.54 -8.94 6.89
C HIS A 104 4.15 -8.25 5.58
N ILE A 105 3.90 -6.93 5.62
CA ILE A 105 3.59 -6.15 4.42
C ILE A 105 4.80 -6.12 3.48
N ASP A 106 6.01 -5.90 4.00
CA ASP A 106 7.24 -5.88 3.20
C ASP A 106 7.48 -7.23 2.49
N ASP A 107 7.27 -8.33 3.20
CA ASP A 107 7.37 -9.70 2.66
C ASP A 107 6.38 -9.92 1.51
N LEU A 108 5.12 -9.51 1.70
CA LEU A 108 4.09 -9.59 0.66
C LEU A 108 4.43 -8.72 -0.56
N LEU A 109 4.95 -7.52 -0.33
CA LEU A 109 5.35 -6.60 -1.40
C LEU A 109 6.53 -7.17 -2.20
N ALA A 110 7.50 -7.78 -1.52
CA ALA A 110 8.63 -8.45 -2.14
C ALA A 110 8.16 -9.66 -2.98
N ALA A 111 7.24 -10.47 -2.46
CA ALA A 111 6.65 -11.60 -3.19
C ALA A 111 5.92 -11.14 -4.46
N ALA A 112 5.10 -10.10 -4.37
CA ALA A 112 4.37 -9.54 -5.52
C ALA A 112 5.33 -9.04 -6.61
N ARG A 113 6.37 -8.28 -6.24
CA ARG A 113 7.38 -7.79 -7.20
C ARG A 113 8.10 -8.92 -7.93
N ASN A 114 8.42 -10.00 -7.22
CA ASN A 114 9.07 -11.17 -7.82
C ASN A 114 8.15 -11.88 -8.83
N ALA A 115 6.87 -12.01 -8.51
CA ALA A 115 5.88 -12.60 -9.40
C ALA A 115 5.68 -11.74 -10.67
N ASP A 116 5.53 -10.42 -10.51
CA ASP A 116 5.38 -9.49 -11.63
C ASP A 116 6.60 -9.51 -12.56
N ALA A 117 7.82 -9.55 -11.98
CA ALA A 117 9.04 -9.65 -12.75
C ALA A 117 9.12 -10.97 -13.55
N GLU A 118 8.65 -12.08 -13.00
CA GLU A 118 8.58 -13.35 -13.71
C GLU A 118 7.57 -13.30 -14.85
N VAL A 119 6.38 -12.75 -14.62
CA VAL A 119 5.38 -12.56 -15.68
C VAL A 119 5.93 -11.69 -16.80
N GLN A 120 6.63 -10.60 -16.48
CA GLN A 120 7.27 -9.74 -17.49
C GLN A 120 8.37 -10.48 -18.26
N ARG A 121 9.20 -11.31 -17.59
CA ARG A 121 10.22 -12.13 -18.26
C ARG A 121 9.59 -13.15 -19.22
N LEU A 122 8.52 -13.80 -18.80
CA LEU A 122 7.80 -14.78 -19.62
C LEU A 122 7.13 -14.09 -20.80
N ALA A 123 6.47 -12.95 -20.59
CA ALA A 123 5.86 -12.15 -21.64
C ALA A 123 6.89 -11.63 -22.67
N ALA A 124 8.07 -11.19 -22.22
CA ALA A 124 9.14 -10.73 -23.10
C ALA A 124 9.69 -11.84 -24.02
N ARG A 125 9.49 -13.11 -23.66
CA ARG A 125 9.91 -14.28 -24.44
C ARG A 125 8.75 -14.97 -25.15
N ALA A 126 7.52 -14.53 -24.91
CA ALA A 126 6.35 -15.14 -25.52
C ALA A 126 6.22 -14.68 -26.97
N GLU A 127 6.14 -15.62 -27.90
CA GLU A 127 5.70 -15.35 -29.27
C GLU A 127 4.18 -15.38 -29.33
N TYR A 128 3.62 -14.52 -30.19
CA TYR A 128 2.18 -14.46 -30.41
C TYR A 128 1.70 -15.79 -31.01
N ALA A 129 0.70 -16.41 -30.38
CA ALA A 129 0.22 -17.74 -30.77
C ALA A 129 -0.59 -17.77 -32.09
N GLY A 130 -0.65 -16.66 -32.83
CA GLY A 130 -1.39 -16.54 -34.09
C GLY A 130 -0.48 -16.24 -35.28
N GLU A 131 -1.01 -16.50 -36.47
CA GLU A 131 -0.33 -16.19 -37.74
C GLU A 131 -0.21 -14.67 -37.96
N ALA A 132 0.81 -14.22 -38.71
CA ALA A 132 1.16 -12.81 -38.88
C ALA A 132 0.05 -11.93 -39.50
N GLN A 133 -0.95 -12.54 -40.15
CA GLN A 133 -2.13 -11.85 -40.66
C GLN A 133 -3.39 -12.67 -40.35
N PRO A 134 -4.16 -12.31 -39.31
CA PRO A 134 -5.36 -13.04 -38.89
C PRO A 134 -6.62 -12.69 -39.71
N TYR A 135 -6.51 -11.84 -40.73
CA TYR A 135 -7.63 -11.42 -41.58
C TYR A 135 -7.63 -12.18 -42.90
N ARG A 136 -8.81 -12.60 -43.35
CA ARG A 136 -9.02 -13.07 -44.73
C ARG A 136 -8.81 -11.88 -45.67
N VAL A 137 -7.87 -12.03 -46.59
CA VAL A 137 -7.76 -11.17 -47.76
C VAL A 137 -8.72 -11.77 -48.79
N ASP A 138 -9.78 -11.04 -49.13
CA ASP A 138 -10.66 -11.45 -50.22
C ASP A 138 -9.94 -11.11 -51.53
N ASP A 139 -9.56 -12.14 -52.30
CA ASP A 139 -8.93 -12.01 -53.61
C ASP A 139 -9.98 -11.59 -54.66
N ASP A 140 -10.61 -10.42 -54.49
CA ASP A 140 -11.52 -9.84 -55.49
C ASP A 140 -10.80 -8.79 -56.35
N GLU A 141 -9.74 -9.21 -57.04
CA GLU A 141 -9.28 -8.56 -58.28
C GLU A 141 -8.86 -9.65 -59.29
N THR A 142 -9.83 -10.43 -59.77
CA THR A 142 -9.68 -11.12 -61.06
C THR A 142 -10.82 -10.73 -62.00
N ASP A 143 -10.39 -10.26 -63.18
CA ASP A 143 -11.13 -10.02 -64.43
C ASP A 143 -12.14 -8.87 -64.49
N ASP A 144 -11.83 -7.83 -65.29
CA ASP A 144 -12.31 -7.83 -66.68
C ASP A 144 -11.62 -6.75 -67.55
N ALA A 145 -10.80 -7.16 -68.52
CA ALA A 145 -10.50 -6.41 -69.75
C ALA A 145 -9.82 -7.32 -70.80
N THR A 146 -10.57 -8.25 -71.36
CA THR A 146 -10.38 -8.78 -72.73
C THR A 146 -11.53 -8.22 -73.57
N ASP A 147 -11.43 -7.79 -74.82
CA ASP A 147 -10.47 -7.98 -75.91
C ASP A 147 -10.89 -6.97 -77.02
N GLU A 148 -9.99 -6.57 -77.92
CA GLU A 148 -10.27 -6.45 -79.37
C GLU A 148 -9.01 -5.98 -80.15
N ALA A 149 -8.54 -6.88 -81.02
CA ALA A 149 -7.56 -6.71 -82.11
C ALA A 149 -8.02 -5.61 -83.11
N ASP A 150 -7.25 -5.00 -84.01
CA ASP A 150 -6.04 -5.27 -84.82
C ASP A 150 -5.46 -3.85 -85.14
N VAL A 151 -4.22 -3.59 -85.59
CA VAL A 151 -3.71 -3.78 -86.96
C VAL A 151 -2.19 -3.48 -87.00
N ALA A 152 -1.44 -4.49 -87.44
CA ALA A 152 -0.26 -4.52 -88.32
C ALA A 152 1.01 -3.63 -88.14
N ALA A 153 2.15 -4.37 -88.16
CA ALA A 153 3.42 -4.14 -88.90
C ALA A 153 4.33 -2.98 -88.41
N ASP A 154 5.66 -3.04 -88.33
CA ASP A 154 6.71 -3.84 -88.97
C ASP A 154 8.06 -3.50 -88.28
N VAL A 155 9.11 -4.30 -88.55
CA VAL A 155 10.56 -3.97 -88.53
C VAL A 155 11.39 -4.13 -87.22
N THR A 156 12.00 -5.33 -87.13
CA THR A 156 13.46 -5.60 -87.16
C THR A 156 14.40 -5.17 -86.00
N GLU A 157 14.83 -6.19 -85.24
CA GLU A 157 16.22 -6.63 -85.01
C GLU A 157 17.29 -5.62 -84.48
N ASN A 158 17.87 -5.94 -83.32
CA ASN A 158 19.31 -6.26 -83.11
C ASN A 158 19.79 -5.84 -81.69
N PRO A 159 20.41 -6.72 -80.90
CA PRO A 159 20.99 -6.38 -79.60
C PRO A 159 22.47 -5.99 -79.73
N ARG A 160 22.97 -5.05 -78.90
CA ARG A 160 24.36 -5.00 -78.38
C ARG A 160 24.70 -3.70 -77.64
N GLY A 161 25.42 -3.87 -76.52
CA GLY A 161 26.41 -2.93 -75.97
C GLY A 161 25.81 -1.71 -75.26
N GLY A 162 26.22 -1.31 -74.06
CA GLY A 162 27.53 -1.42 -73.45
C GLY A 162 27.97 -0.02 -73.03
N ALA A 163 28.24 0.15 -71.73
CA ALA A 163 29.04 1.21 -71.08
C ALA A 163 28.69 2.69 -71.35
N ALA A 164 28.40 3.44 -70.28
CA ALA A 164 29.37 4.38 -69.70
C ALA A 164 28.76 5.17 -68.52
N ARG A 165 29.51 5.13 -67.41
CA ARG A 165 29.76 6.17 -66.39
C ARG A 165 28.61 6.88 -65.69
#